data_AF-A0A7W0VLW0-F1
#
_entry.id   AF-A0A7W0VLW0-F1
#
_cell.length_a   1.000
_cell.length_b   1.000
_cell.length_c   1.000
_cell.angle_alpha   90.00
_cell.angle_beta   90.00
_cell.angle_gamma   90.00
#
_symmetry.space_group_name_H-M   'P 1'
#
loop_
_entity.id
_entity.type
_entity.pdbx_description
1 polymer ?
#
loop_
_entity_poly.entity_id
_entity_poly.type
_entity_poly.pdbx_seq_one_letter_code
_entity_poly.pdbx_strand_id
1 'polypeptide(L)'
;MLRTALLLALVTACGGPAGPSSPAADGVRMYVSALRSNDAQDAYRLLSSDARKKISYDEFALQWKSSDKERQWQAKVLEESLKGNPDVGERALISFSDGKLVQLEREGKTWRLESELVSRSRAKRPRDAVRLFADAVAQRDINGMLGVLTQRRRDGLTKQVEGFVAGIGKRINDRIDEFGTDRAELRWDENGIRYRIVLRKEDDEWRVDDIYIRPAPKEDEPDKGGVEGGIPDDF
;
A
#
# COMPACT_ATOMS: atom_id res chain seq x y z
N MET A 1 -26.48 70.79 -29.51
CA MET A 1 -27.01 69.58 -28.83
C MET A 1 -26.15 68.39 -29.26
N LEU A 2 -25.12 68.05 -28.48
CA LEU A 2 -24.18 66.97 -28.80
C LEU A 2 -24.45 65.79 -27.86
N ARG A 3 -24.89 64.66 -28.43
CA ARG A 3 -25.15 63.40 -27.69
C ARG A 3 -23.87 62.57 -27.65
N THR A 4 -23.16 62.58 -26.53
CA THR A 4 -22.01 61.71 -26.30
C THR A 4 -22.51 60.38 -25.73
N ALA A 5 -22.46 59.31 -26.52
CA ALA A 5 -22.77 57.95 -26.06
C ALA A 5 -21.56 57.38 -25.31
N LEU A 6 -21.71 57.16 -24.00
CA LEU A 6 -20.72 56.53 -23.15
C LEU A 6 -20.97 55.01 -23.15
N LEU A 7 -20.16 54.26 -23.90
CA LEU A 7 -20.01 52.82 -23.78
C LEU A 7 -19.16 52.53 -22.53
N LEU A 8 -19.75 51.90 -21.52
CA LEU A 8 -19.02 51.28 -20.41
C LEU A 8 -19.55 49.85 -20.21
N ALA A 9 -19.00 48.91 -20.96
CA ALA A 9 -19.24 47.48 -20.73
C ALA A 9 -18.26 47.00 -19.66
N LEU A 10 -18.76 46.79 -18.44
CA LEU A 10 -18.01 46.18 -17.35
C LEU A 10 -17.64 44.74 -17.70
N VAL A 11 -16.34 44.50 -17.85
CA VAL A 11 -15.72 43.18 -17.73
C VAL A 11 -15.45 42.95 -16.25
N THR A 12 -16.09 41.95 -15.62
CA THR A 12 -15.63 41.23 -14.42
C THR A 12 -16.75 40.32 -13.89
N ALA A 13 -16.75 39.04 -14.26
CA ALA A 13 -17.42 38.02 -13.46
C ALA A 13 -16.85 36.63 -13.74
N CYS A 14 -16.67 35.88 -12.64
CA CYS A 14 -16.34 34.45 -12.53
C CYS A 14 -14.86 34.08 -12.42
N GLY A 15 -14.22 34.57 -11.36
CA GLY A 15 -13.07 33.93 -10.72
C GLY A 15 -13.25 33.98 -9.20
N GLY A 16 -14.36 33.45 -8.70
CA GLY A 16 -14.58 33.30 -7.25
C GLY A 16 -13.65 32.22 -6.68
N PRO A 17 -13.13 32.38 -5.45
CA PRO A 17 -12.33 31.33 -4.81
C PRO A 17 -13.14 30.04 -4.80
N ALA A 18 -12.52 28.94 -5.25
CA ALA A 18 -13.11 27.62 -5.14
C ALA A 18 -13.54 27.41 -3.68
N GLY A 19 -14.83 27.22 -3.46
CA GLY A 19 -15.37 26.93 -2.14
C GLY A 19 -14.71 25.67 -1.55
N PRO A 20 -14.89 25.41 -0.25
CA PRO A 20 -14.35 24.19 0.35
C PRO A 20 -14.80 22.99 -0.45
N SER A 21 -13.84 22.14 -0.84
CA SER A 21 -14.15 20.85 -1.47
C SER A 21 -15.12 20.07 -0.58
N SER A 22 -16.11 19.41 -1.20
CA SER A 22 -17.01 18.52 -0.48
C SER A 22 -16.21 17.50 0.35
N PRO A 23 -16.65 17.15 1.57
CA PRO A 23 -16.01 16.12 2.38
C PRO A 23 -15.79 14.83 1.59
N ALA A 24 -14.66 14.15 1.79
CA ALA A 24 -14.37 12.87 1.13
C ALA A 24 -15.48 11.82 1.37
N ALA A 25 -16.13 11.87 2.52
CA ALA A 25 -17.27 11.02 2.87
C ALA A 25 -18.45 11.13 1.87
N ASP A 26 -18.60 12.26 1.16
CA ASP A 26 -19.63 12.40 0.12
C ASP A 26 -19.33 11.51 -1.09
N GLY A 27 -18.07 11.41 -1.51
CA GLY A 27 -17.66 10.50 -2.58
C GLY A 27 -17.90 9.03 -2.20
N VAL A 28 -17.62 8.67 -0.94
CA VAL A 28 -17.91 7.33 -0.40
C VAL A 28 -19.42 7.06 -0.39
N ARG A 29 -20.25 8.03 0.03
CA ARG A 29 -21.72 7.93 -0.02
C ARG A 29 -22.24 7.72 -1.45
N MET A 30 -21.70 8.46 -2.42
CA MET A 30 -22.05 8.28 -3.83
C MET A 30 -21.66 6.88 -4.33
N TYR A 31 -20.49 6.38 -3.93
CA TYR A 31 -20.05 5.03 -4.32
C TYR A 31 -20.94 3.94 -3.72
N VAL A 32 -21.30 4.06 -2.43
CA VAL A 32 -22.26 3.17 -1.77
C VAL A 32 -23.61 3.18 -2.50
N SER A 33 -24.10 4.35 -2.90
CA SER A 33 -25.35 4.47 -3.67
C SER A 33 -25.27 3.72 -5.00
N ALA A 34 -24.14 3.83 -5.72
CA ALA A 34 -23.91 3.10 -6.96
C ALA A 34 -23.86 1.58 -6.74
N LEU A 35 -23.20 1.12 -5.67
CA LEU A 35 -23.16 -0.30 -5.30
C LEU A 35 -24.57 -0.85 -5.00
N ARG A 36 -25.38 -0.12 -4.22
CA ARG A 36 -26.74 -0.52 -3.84
C ARG A 36 -27.71 -0.51 -5.01
N SER A 37 -27.56 0.44 -5.92
CA SER A 37 -28.41 0.58 -7.11
C SER A 37 -27.94 -0.31 -8.27
N ASN A 38 -26.84 -1.05 -8.07
CA ASN A 38 -26.17 -1.84 -9.10
C ASN A 38 -25.81 -1.01 -10.36
N ASP A 39 -25.44 0.25 -10.17
CA ASP A 39 -25.14 1.20 -11.24
C ASP A 39 -23.64 1.29 -11.52
N ALA A 40 -23.20 0.52 -12.52
CA ALA A 40 -21.79 0.50 -12.95
C ALA A 40 -21.34 1.86 -13.52
N GLN A 41 -22.26 2.62 -14.13
CA GLN A 41 -21.92 3.89 -14.76
C GLN A 41 -21.64 4.95 -13.70
N ASP A 42 -22.45 5.00 -12.65
CA ASP A 42 -22.25 5.90 -11.51
C ASP A 42 -20.96 5.59 -10.76
N ALA A 43 -20.69 4.31 -10.53
CA ALA A 43 -19.42 3.88 -9.94
C ALA A 43 -18.21 4.26 -10.81
N TYR A 44 -18.29 4.07 -12.12
CA TYR A 44 -17.22 4.45 -13.05
C TYR A 44 -16.99 5.96 -13.10
N ARG A 45 -18.05 6.77 -12.98
CA ARG A 45 -17.94 8.25 -12.96
C ARG A 45 -17.18 8.78 -11.75
N LEU A 46 -17.21 8.05 -10.63
CA LEU A 46 -16.49 8.40 -9.39
C LEU A 46 -14.99 8.14 -9.47
N LEU A 47 -14.53 7.34 -10.43
CA LEU A 47 -13.10 7.11 -10.65
C LEU A 47 -12.40 8.41 -11.08
N SER A 48 -11.16 8.58 -10.61
CA SER A 48 -10.31 9.68 -11.05
C SER A 48 -10.06 9.61 -12.57
N SER A 49 -9.70 10.75 -13.16
CA SER A 49 -9.37 10.80 -14.59
C SER A 49 -8.26 9.81 -14.98
N ASP A 50 -7.24 9.67 -14.13
CA ASP A 50 -6.15 8.72 -14.36
C ASP A 50 -6.56 7.26 -14.16
N ALA A 51 -7.47 6.97 -13.24
CA ALA A 51 -8.05 5.63 -13.11
C ALA A 51 -8.86 5.26 -14.36
N ARG A 52 -9.71 6.18 -14.87
CA ARG A 52 -10.48 5.96 -16.11
C ARG A 52 -9.62 5.80 -17.37
N LYS A 53 -8.39 6.35 -17.40
CA LYS A 53 -7.45 6.11 -18.50
C LYS A 53 -6.87 4.68 -18.50
N LYS A 54 -6.84 4.03 -17.34
CA LYS A 54 -6.24 2.69 -17.16
C LYS A 54 -7.22 1.55 -17.43
N ILE A 55 -8.51 1.79 -17.28
CA ILE A 55 -9.56 0.80 -17.49
C ILE A 55 -10.71 1.40 -18.30
N SER A 56 -11.08 0.75 -19.39
CA SER A 56 -12.23 1.16 -20.20
C SER A 56 -13.53 0.94 -19.45
N TYR A 57 -14.60 1.65 -19.83
CA TYR A 57 -15.91 1.42 -19.23
C TYR A 57 -16.42 -0.01 -19.46
N ASP A 58 -16.23 -0.57 -20.66
CA ASP A 58 -16.71 -1.91 -20.98
C ASP A 58 -16.04 -2.98 -20.12
N GLU A 59 -14.73 -2.87 -19.92
CA GLU A 59 -13.97 -3.75 -19.03
C GLU A 59 -14.42 -3.60 -17.57
N PHE A 60 -14.60 -2.36 -17.10
CA PHE A 60 -15.13 -2.09 -15.77
C PHE A 60 -16.54 -2.69 -15.59
N ALA A 61 -17.42 -2.53 -16.58
CA ALA A 61 -18.79 -3.04 -16.54
C ALA A 61 -18.84 -4.58 -16.55
N LEU A 62 -17.90 -5.24 -17.22
CA LEU A 62 -17.76 -6.70 -17.17
C LEU A 62 -17.33 -7.16 -15.77
N GLN A 63 -16.33 -6.52 -15.18
CA GLN A 63 -15.89 -6.78 -13.79
C GLN A 63 -17.00 -6.46 -12.77
N TRP A 64 -17.77 -5.40 -13.02
CA TRP A 64 -18.94 -5.08 -12.23
C TRP A 64 -19.95 -6.22 -12.32
N LYS A 65 -20.33 -6.71 -13.49
CA LYS A 65 -21.31 -7.80 -13.58
C LYS A 65 -20.86 -9.09 -12.88
N SER A 66 -19.57 -9.40 -12.85
CA SER A 66 -19.05 -10.63 -12.23
C SER A 66 -18.81 -10.54 -10.72
N SER A 67 -18.94 -9.37 -10.09
CA SER A 67 -18.52 -9.12 -8.69
C SER A 67 -19.68 -8.96 -7.68
N ASP A 68 -20.85 -9.56 -7.92
CA ASP A 68 -22.08 -9.19 -7.18
C ASP A 68 -21.97 -9.31 -5.66
N LYS A 69 -21.51 -10.48 -5.18
CA LYS A 69 -21.31 -10.72 -3.73
C LYS A 69 -20.30 -9.76 -3.11
N GLU A 70 -19.24 -9.45 -3.85
CA GLU A 70 -18.18 -8.53 -3.43
C GLU A 70 -18.72 -7.10 -3.30
N ARG A 71 -19.51 -6.63 -4.27
CA ARG A 71 -20.13 -5.29 -4.21
C ARG A 71 -21.12 -5.16 -3.04
N GLN A 72 -21.90 -6.20 -2.76
CA GLN A 72 -22.80 -6.21 -1.61
C GLN A 72 -22.04 -6.14 -0.28
N TRP A 73 -20.91 -6.85 -0.19
CA TRP A 73 -20.03 -6.80 0.97
C TRP A 73 -19.38 -5.41 1.13
N GLN A 74 -18.84 -4.83 0.05
CA GLN A 74 -18.26 -3.48 0.05
C GLN A 74 -19.28 -2.42 0.49
N ALA A 75 -20.51 -2.48 -0.04
CA ALA A 75 -21.56 -1.55 0.36
C ALA A 75 -21.82 -1.63 1.87
N LYS A 76 -21.91 -2.85 2.43
CA LYS A 76 -22.13 -3.05 3.87
C LYS A 76 -20.98 -2.51 4.72
N VAL A 77 -19.73 -2.80 4.36
CA VAL A 77 -18.54 -2.34 5.10
C VAL A 77 -18.43 -0.82 5.08
N LEU A 78 -18.63 -0.21 3.91
CA LEU A 78 -18.56 1.24 3.76
C LEU A 78 -19.70 1.95 4.50
N GLU A 79 -20.92 1.41 4.45
CA GLU A 79 -22.06 1.94 5.22
C GLU A 79 -21.82 1.89 6.72
N GLU A 80 -21.29 0.77 7.23
CA GLU A 80 -20.94 0.65 8.65
C GLU A 80 -19.87 1.68 9.03
N SER A 81 -18.87 1.87 8.17
CA SER A 81 -17.79 2.85 8.39
C SER A 81 -18.28 4.30 8.33
N LEU A 82 -19.42 4.56 7.69
CA LEU A 82 -20.05 5.87 7.62
C LEU A 82 -20.95 6.17 8.83
N LYS A 83 -21.28 5.19 9.68
CA LYS A 83 -22.06 5.41 10.91
C LYS A 83 -21.18 6.09 11.98
N GLY A 84 -21.61 7.25 12.50
CA GLY A 84 -20.89 8.01 13.54
C GLY A 84 -20.75 9.49 13.19
N ASN A 85 -19.71 10.16 13.68
CA ASN A 85 -19.20 11.40 13.07
C ASN A 85 -18.13 11.01 12.05
N PRO A 86 -18.48 10.79 10.76
CA PRO A 86 -17.55 10.32 9.74
C PRO A 86 -16.69 11.49 9.26
N ASP A 87 -15.94 12.11 10.17
CA ASP A 87 -14.67 12.72 9.80
C ASP A 87 -13.73 11.54 9.51
N VAL A 88 -13.99 10.85 8.40
CA VAL A 88 -13.12 9.81 7.84
C VAL A 88 -11.77 10.48 7.72
N GLY A 89 -10.84 10.26 8.67
CA GLY A 89 -9.64 11.09 8.85
C GLY A 89 -9.08 11.54 7.50
N GLU A 90 -9.52 12.73 7.05
CA GLU A 90 -9.47 13.04 5.63
C GLU A 90 -8.02 13.44 5.42
N ARG A 91 -7.29 12.56 4.75
CA ARG A 91 -5.89 12.78 4.45
C ARG A 91 -5.74 13.16 2.99
N ALA A 92 -5.06 14.26 2.74
CA ALA A 92 -4.65 14.65 1.40
C ALA A 92 -3.13 14.55 1.27
N LEU A 93 -2.66 14.01 0.14
CA LEU A 93 -1.26 14.02 -0.24
C LEU A 93 -1.05 15.04 -1.35
N ILE A 94 -0.32 16.11 -1.07
CA ILE A 94 0.07 17.10 -2.08
C ILE A 94 1.45 16.75 -2.62
N SER A 95 1.51 16.52 -3.92
CA SER A 95 2.76 16.33 -4.67
C SER A 95 3.18 17.64 -5.33
N PHE A 96 4.40 18.09 -5.05
CA PHE A 96 5.00 19.27 -5.69
C PHE A 96 5.89 18.87 -6.87
N SER A 97 6.09 19.79 -7.81
CA SER A 97 6.92 19.57 -9.01
C SER A 97 8.39 19.25 -8.69
N ASP A 98 8.87 19.65 -7.51
CA ASP A 98 10.21 19.34 -7.01
C ASP A 98 10.29 17.98 -6.28
N GLY A 99 9.20 17.22 -6.27
CA GLY A 99 9.09 15.90 -5.65
C GLY A 99 8.85 15.91 -4.14
N LYS A 100 8.61 17.06 -3.51
CA LYS A 100 8.16 17.10 -2.11
C LYS A 100 6.74 16.54 -2.00
N LEU A 101 6.50 15.86 -0.89
CA LEU A 101 5.18 15.38 -0.50
C LEU A 101 4.77 16.05 0.81
N VAL A 102 3.53 16.53 0.86
CA VAL A 102 2.93 17.09 2.08
C VAL A 102 1.65 16.32 2.38
N GLN A 103 1.58 15.75 3.59
CA GLN A 103 0.37 15.14 4.10
C GLN A 103 -0.42 16.19 4.89
N LEU A 104 -1.72 16.26 4.60
CA LEU A 104 -2.66 17.13 5.27
C LEU A 104 -3.76 16.29 5.90
N GLU A 105 -4.15 16.65 7.11
CA GLU A 105 -5.38 16.16 7.74
C GLU A 105 -6.44 17.26 7.73
N ARG A 106 -7.70 16.89 7.54
CA ARG A 106 -8.80 17.86 7.64
C ARG A 106 -9.31 17.96 9.08
N GLU A 107 -9.15 19.13 9.67
CA GLU A 107 -9.76 19.51 10.94
C GLU A 107 -11.00 20.37 10.66
N GLY A 108 -12.18 19.75 10.72
CA GLY A 108 -13.45 20.39 10.39
C GLY A 108 -13.49 20.89 8.94
N LYS A 109 -13.34 22.21 8.73
CA LYS A 109 -13.32 22.83 7.40
C LYS A 109 -11.92 23.26 6.95
N THR A 110 -10.90 23.01 7.74
CA THR A 110 -9.54 23.51 7.49
C THR A 110 -8.59 22.33 7.32
N TRP A 111 -7.74 22.39 6.30
CA TRP A 111 -6.64 21.45 6.14
C TRP A 111 -5.47 21.88 7.03
N ARG A 112 -4.95 20.97 7.84
CA ARG A 112 -3.75 21.12 8.66
C ARG A 112 -2.65 20.21 8.15
N LEU A 113 -1.40 20.60 8.42
CA LEU A 113 -0.26 19.72 8.18
C LEU A 113 -0.31 18.57 9.19
N GLU A 114 -0.25 17.34 8.70
CA GLU A 114 -0.19 16.16 9.57
C GLU A 114 1.19 16.01 10.23
N SER A 115 2.24 16.64 9.66
CA SER A 115 3.60 16.64 10.22
C SER A 115 4.20 18.04 10.34
N GLU A 116 4.99 18.27 11.40
CA GLU A 116 5.73 19.53 11.65
C GLU A 116 6.75 19.86 10.54
N LEU A 117 7.19 18.85 9.79
CA LEU A 117 8.14 18.97 8.70
C LEU A 117 7.54 18.39 7.42
N VAL A 118 7.61 19.16 6.33
CA VAL A 118 7.42 18.64 4.96
C VAL A 118 8.35 17.45 4.80
N SER A 119 7.81 16.26 4.56
CA SER A 119 8.64 15.06 4.35
C SER A 119 9.50 15.30 3.13
N ARG A 120 10.79 15.56 3.39
CA ARG A 120 11.84 15.51 2.39
C ARG A 120 12.33 14.08 2.49
N SER A 121 11.95 13.20 1.57
CA SER A 121 12.40 11.80 1.51
C SER A 121 13.92 11.67 1.20
N ARG A 122 14.75 12.55 1.75
CA ARG A 122 16.19 12.67 1.54
C ARG A 122 16.84 13.07 2.86
N ALA A 123 17.24 12.08 3.64
CA ALA A 123 18.17 12.28 4.75
C ALA A 123 19.48 12.85 4.20
N LYS A 124 19.92 14.01 4.72
CA LYS A 124 21.22 14.61 4.33
C LYS A 124 22.37 14.14 5.22
N ARG A 125 22.07 13.57 6.39
CA ARG A 125 23.06 13.03 7.34
C ARG A 125 22.68 11.61 7.76
N PRO A 126 23.66 10.75 8.11
CA PRO A 126 23.38 9.38 8.54
C PRO A 126 22.37 9.28 9.70
N ARG A 127 22.49 10.15 10.72
CA ARG A 127 21.56 10.18 11.86
C ARG A 127 20.12 10.47 11.44
N ASP A 128 19.91 11.26 10.40
CA ASP A 128 18.57 11.60 9.92
C ASP A 128 17.93 10.39 9.21
N ALA A 129 18.72 9.58 8.50
CA ALA A 129 18.23 8.34 7.89
C ALA A 129 17.78 7.32 8.94
N VAL A 130 18.56 7.17 10.03
CA VAL A 130 18.20 6.26 11.13
C VAL A 130 16.91 6.70 11.82
N ARG A 131 16.72 8.00 12.06
CA ARG A 131 15.48 8.53 12.65
C ARG A 131 14.27 8.27 11.75
N LEU A 132 14.39 8.59 10.45
CA LEU A 132 13.32 8.32 9.50
C LEU A 132 12.94 6.84 9.44
N PHE A 133 13.92 5.94 9.53
CA PHE A 133 13.65 4.51 9.58
C PHE A 133 12.97 4.10 10.88
N ALA A 134 13.43 4.60 12.03
CA ALA A 134 12.83 4.32 13.34
C ALA A 134 11.39 4.81 13.44
N ASP A 135 11.10 6.00 12.91
CA ASP A 135 9.74 6.57 12.87
C ASP A 135 8.81 5.68 12.02
N ALA A 136 9.27 5.24 10.84
CA ALA A 136 8.51 4.35 9.98
C ALA A 136 8.24 2.98 10.65
N VAL A 137 9.21 2.43 11.39
CA VAL A 137 9.02 1.20 12.18
C VAL A 137 7.98 1.41 13.28
N ALA A 138 8.07 2.50 14.04
CA ALA A 138 7.13 2.80 15.12
C ALA A 138 5.69 2.95 14.62
N GLN A 139 5.51 3.48 13.40
CA GLN A 139 4.22 3.67 12.75
C GLN A 139 3.75 2.44 11.96
N ARG A 140 4.56 1.37 11.89
CA ARG A 140 4.31 0.19 11.03
C ARG A 140 4.11 0.56 9.55
N ASP A 141 4.74 1.64 9.10
CA ASP A 141 4.69 2.10 7.72
C ASP A 141 5.72 1.37 6.86
N ILE A 142 5.29 0.26 6.24
CA ILE A 142 6.15 -0.55 5.36
C ILE A 142 6.70 0.29 4.20
N ASN A 143 5.91 1.21 3.64
CA ASN A 143 6.32 2.04 2.52
C ASN A 143 7.38 3.07 2.96
N GLY A 144 7.18 3.67 4.13
CA GLY A 144 8.17 4.53 4.78
C GLY A 144 9.48 3.80 5.05
N MET A 145 9.42 2.58 5.60
CA MET A 145 10.60 1.74 5.84
C MET A 145 11.36 1.47 4.54
N LEU A 146 10.68 1.04 3.48
CA LEU A 146 11.29 0.79 2.17
C LEU A 146 11.84 2.07 1.53
N GLY A 147 11.17 3.21 1.73
CA GLY A 147 11.56 4.52 1.20
C GLY A 147 12.90 5.02 1.73
N VAL A 148 13.25 4.66 2.97
CA VAL A 148 14.53 5.04 3.61
C VAL A 148 15.70 4.17 3.13
N LEU A 149 15.45 2.94 2.67
CA LEU A 149 16.49 2.05 2.17
C LEU A 149 17.16 2.59 0.90
N THR A 150 18.39 2.12 0.63
CA THR A 150 19.05 2.38 -0.67
C THR A 150 18.30 1.66 -1.80
N GLN A 151 18.39 2.18 -3.03
CA GLN A 151 17.81 1.52 -4.21
C GLN A 151 18.32 0.08 -4.35
N ARG A 152 19.63 -0.12 -4.23
CA ARG A 152 20.27 -1.45 -4.25
C ARG A 152 19.64 -2.42 -3.26
N ARG A 153 19.31 -1.97 -2.04
CA ARG A 153 18.69 -2.83 -1.03
C ARG A 153 17.25 -3.16 -1.36
N ARG A 154 16.47 -2.18 -1.86
CA ARG A 154 15.10 -2.42 -2.34
C ARG A 154 15.08 -3.43 -3.48
N ASP A 155 15.92 -3.23 -4.49
CA ASP A 155 16.01 -4.15 -5.64
C ASP A 155 16.38 -5.57 -5.20
N GLY A 156 17.28 -5.70 -4.21
CA GLY A 156 17.63 -6.99 -3.63
C GLY A 156 16.47 -7.67 -2.91
N LEU A 157 15.67 -6.93 -2.14
CA LEU A 157 14.47 -7.45 -1.48
C LEU A 157 13.41 -7.88 -2.51
N THR A 158 13.17 -7.06 -3.53
CA THR A 158 12.25 -7.39 -4.62
C THR A 158 12.65 -8.70 -5.31
N LYS A 159 13.93 -8.86 -5.67
CA LYS A 159 14.43 -10.09 -6.27
C LYS A 159 14.28 -11.31 -5.36
N GLN A 160 14.48 -11.15 -4.05
CA GLN A 160 14.26 -12.23 -3.08
C GLN A 160 12.79 -12.65 -3.01
N VAL A 161 11.87 -11.68 -2.98
CA VAL A 161 10.42 -11.95 -2.98
C VAL A 161 9.99 -12.61 -4.30
N GLU A 162 10.43 -12.07 -5.44
CA GLU A 162 10.14 -12.63 -6.76
C GLU A 162 10.68 -14.07 -6.90
N GLY A 163 11.91 -14.30 -6.45
CA GLY A 163 12.52 -15.62 -6.42
C GLY A 163 11.76 -16.60 -5.53
N PHE A 164 11.36 -16.17 -4.33
CA PHE A 164 10.54 -16.97 -3.43
C PHE A 164 9.19 -17.32 -4.04
N VAL A 165 8.47 -16.35 -4.60
CA VAL A 165 7.16 -16.54 -5.24
C VAL A 165 7.25 -17.46 -6.46
N ALA A 166 8.27 -17.29 -7.30
CA ALA A 166 8.51 -18.16 -8.44
C ALA A 166 8.86 -19.59 -8.02
N GLY A 167 9.66 -19.74 -6.95
CA GLY A 167 10.09 -21.03 -6.43
C GLY A 167 8.96 -21.80 -5.76
N ILE A 168 8.24 -21.17 -4.83
CA ILE A 168 7.17 -21.84 -4.07
C ILE A 168 6.07 -22.36 -5.01
N GLY A 169 5.72 -21.61 -6.06
CA GLY A 169 4.71 -22.05 -7.03
C GLY A 169 5.09 -23.33 -7.78
N LYS A 170 6.39 -23.54 -8.05
CA LYS A 170 6.89 -24.76 -8.68
C LYS A 170 7.02 -25.93 -7.72
N ARG A 171 7.23 -25.63 -6.43
CA ARG A 171 7.63 -26.59 -5.37
C ARG A 171 6.51 -26.96 -4.41
N ILE A 172 5.31 -26.41 -4.61
CA ILE A 172 4.18 -26.62 -3.69
C ILE A 172 3.75 -28.09 -3.55
N ASN A 173 4.02 -28.91 -4.57
CA ASN A 173 3.73 -30.35 -4.58
C ASN A 173 4.96 -31.22 -4.29
N ASP A 174 6.10 -30.61 -3.99
CA ASP A 174 7.30 -31.36 -3.62
C ASP A 174 7.08 -32.00 -2.25
N ARG A 175 7.90 -33.02 -1.96
CA ARG A 175 7.88 -33.70 -0.67
C ARG A 175 8.16 -32.70 0.45
N ILE A 176 7.27 -32.70 1.46
CA ILE A 176 7.48 -31.99 2.72
C ILE A 176 8.12 -32.99 3.69
N ASP A 177 9.21 -32.58 4.33
CA ASP A 177 9.88 -33.39 5.34
C ASP A 177 9.18 -33.20 6.68
N GLU A 178 8.53 -34.24 7.19
CA GLU A 178 7.88 -34.24 8.51
C GLU A 178 8.86 -34.67 9.60
N PHE A 179 8.86 -33.92 10.71
CA PHE A 179 9.71 -34.13 11.87
C PHE A 179 8.83 -34.30 13.12
N GLY A 180 8.51 -35.56 13.46
CA GLY A 180 7.58 -35.84 14.56
C GLY A 180 6.12 -35.65 14.12
N THR A 181 5.27 -35.19 15.04
CA THR A 181 3.81 -35.07 14.80
C THR A 181 3.33 -33.65 14.58
N ASP A 182 4.17 -32.65 14.84
CA ASP A 182 3.79 -31.24 14.94
C ASP A 182 4.71 -30.29 14.17
N ARG A 183 5.74 -30.80 13.48
CA ARG A 183 6.67 -29.99 12.68
C ARG A 183 6.88 -30.59 11.30
N ALA A 184 6.90 -29.74 10.28
CA ALA A 184 7.22 -30.13 8.92
C ALA A 184 8.00 -29.02 8.22
N GLU A 185 8.77 -29.35 7.19
CA GLU A 185 9.55 -28.36 6.45
C GLU A 185 9.52 -28.60 4.94
N LEU A 186 9.38 -27.51 4.19
CA LEU A 186 9.61 -27.47 2.73
C LEU A 186 10.90 -26.71 2.47
N ARG A 187 11.84 -27.32 1.73
CA ARG A 187 13.16 -26.74 1.44
C ARG A 187 13.46 -26.83 -0.05
N TRP A 188 14.03 -25.76 -0.61
CA TRP A 188 14.55 -25.77 -1.97
C TRP A 188 15.65 -24.73 -2.16
N ASP A 189 16.54 -25.00 -3.11
CA ASP A 189 17.57 -24.07 -3.55
C ASP A 189 17.23 -23.54 -4.94
N GLU A 190 17.25 -22.22 -5.13
CA GLU A 190 17.03 -21.58 -6.43
C GLU A 190 17.90 -20.31 -6.54
N ASN A 191 18.61 -20.17 -7.65
CA ASN A 191 19.48 -19.01 -7.94
C ASN A 191 20.52 -18.71 -6.85
N GLY A 192 21.10 -19.75 -6.24
CA GLY A 192 22.10 -19.60 -5.16
C GLY A 192 21.51 -19.14 -3.83
N ILE A 193 20.19 -19.19 -3.67
CA ILE A 193 19.46 -18.91 -2.43
C ILE A 193 18.76 -20.20 -1.99
N ARG A 194 18.93 -20.53 -0.72
CA ARG A 194 18.16 -21.57 -0.01
C ARG A 194 16.93 -20.94 0.63
N TYR A 195 15.79 -21.50 0.28
CA TYR A 195 14.51 -21.18 0.88
C TYR A 195 14.08 -22.35 1.78
N ARG A 196 13.52 -22.01 2.93
CA ARG A 196 12.93 -22.99 3.85
C ARG A 196 11.68 -22.41 4.50
N ILE A 197 10.57 -23.12 4.37
CA ILE A 197 9.33 -22.85 5.09
C ILE A 197 9.23 -23.87 6.22
N VAL A 198 9.13 -23.38 7.46
CA VAL A 198 8.87 -24.21 8.63
C VAL A 198 7.39 -24.16 8.93
N LEU A 199 6.78 -25.34 9.04
CA LEU A 199 5.40 -25.51 9.42
C LEU A 199 5.32 -26.09 10.84
N ARG A 200 4.35 -25.60 11.61
CA ARG A 200 4.02 -26.13 12.93
C ARG A 200 2.54 -26.43 13.02
N LYS A 201 2.18 -27.48 13.73
CA LYS A 201 0.78 -27.85 14.00
C LYS A 201 0.29 -27.13 15.25
N GLU A 202 -0.75 -26.31 15.13
CA GLU A 202 -1.42 -25.61 16.21
C GLU A 202 -2.93 -25.89 16.13
N ASP A 203 -3.53 -26.39 17.22
CA ASP A 203 -4.97 -26.74 17.28
C ASP A 203 -5.44 -27.65 16.13
N ASP A 204 -4.65 -28.68 15.82
CA ASP A 204 -4.85 -29.62 14.71
C ASP A 204 -4.73 -29.01 13.29
N GLU A 205 -4.35 -27.74 13.17
CA GLU A 205 -4.09 -27.04 11.90
C GLU A 205 -2.59 -26.84 11.65
N TRP A 206 -2.12 -27.07 10.42
CA TRP A 206 -0.76 -26.72 10.03
C TRP A 206 -0.67 -25.22 9.68
N ARG A 207 0.28 -24.53 10.32
CA ARG A 207 0.55 -23.10 10.11
C ARG A 207 2.01 -22.89 9.69
N VAL A 208 2.27 -21.81 8.96
CA VAL A 208 3.65 -21.37 8.71
C VAL A 208 4.17 -20.72 9.99
N ASP A 209 5.18 -21.35 10.59
CA ASP A 209 5.88 -20.90 11.79
C ASP A 209 6.96 -19.87 11.40
N ASP A 210 7.75 -20.17 10.37
CA ASP A 210 8.87 -19.33 9.95
C ASP A 210 9.23 -19.50 8.47
N ILE A 211 9.87 -18.49 7.88
CA ILE A 211 10.40 -18.50 6.51
C ILE A 211 11.87 -18.05 6.54
N TYR A 212 12.76 -18.94 6.14
CA TYR A 212 14.18 -18.64 6.01
C TYR A 212 14.55 -18.44 4.54
N ILE A 213 15.23 -17.33 4.28
CA ILE A 213 15.83 -17.01 2.99
C ILE A 213 17.31 -16.73 3.25
N ARG A 214 18.19 -17.63 2.81
CA ARG A 214 19.64 -17.50 3.02
C ARG A 214 20.40 -17.84 1.75
N PRO A 215 21.64 -17.36 1.57
CA PRO A 215 22.52 -17.91 0.54
C PRO A 215 22.59 -19.44 0.67
N ALA A 216 22.52 -20.14 -0.46
CA ALA A 216 22.78 -21.57 -0.48
C ALA A 216 24.24 -21.82 -0.08
N PRO A 217 24.53 -22.88 0.69
CA PRO A 217 25.90 -23.26 1.00
C PRO A 217 26.67 -23.52 -0.30
N LYS A 218 27.95 -23.14 -0.32
CA LYS A 218 28.84 -23.48 -1.43
C LYS A 218 29.07 -24.99 -1.39
N GLU A 219 29.09 -25.64 -2.55
CA GLU A 219 29.19 -27.11 -2.69
C GLU A 219 30.46 -27.73 -2.06
N ASP A 220 31.41 -26.93 -1.57
CA ASP A 220 32.69 -27.37 -1.02
C ASP A 220 32.82 -27.34 0.53
N GLU A 221 31.77 -27.00 1.30
CA GLU A 221 31.85 -27.06 2.77
C GLU A 221 31.22 -28.35 3.34
N PRO A 222 32.02 -29.26 3.93
CA PRO A 222 31.48 -30.45 4.58
C PRO A 222 30.71 -30.07 5.85
N ASP A 223 29.55 -30.69 5.99
CA ASP A 223 28.63 -30.59 7.12
C ASP A 223 29.34 -30.85 8.46
N LYS A 224 29.67 -29.78 9.19
CA LYS A 224 30.11 -29.89 10.58
C LYS A 224 28.89 -29.87 11.48
N GLY A 225 28.49 -31.08 11.87
CA GLY A 225 27.55 -31.34 12.96
C GLY A 225 27.85 -30.47 14.19
N GLY A 226 26.76 -29.98 14.80
CA GLY A 226 26.78 -28.83 15.69
C GLY A 226 27.57 -28.97 16.99
N VAL A 227 27.86 -27.80 17.56
CA VAL A 227 28.07 -27.60 18.99
C VAL A 227 27.42 -26.25 19.35
N GLU A 228 26.65 -26.24 20.44
CA GLU A 228 26.10 -25.06 21.10
C GLU A 228 27.15 -23.96 21.34
N GLY A 229 26.70 -22.71 21.27
CA GLY A 229 27.31 -21.61 22.01
C GLY A 229 27.73 -20.41 21.17
N GLY A 230 27.03 -19.29 21.39
CA GLY A 230 27.58 -17.95 21.16
C GLY A 230 26.99 -17.15 20.01
N ILE A 231 26.01 -16.31 20.31
CA ILE A 231 25.93 -14.94 19.77
C ILE A 231 26.91 -14.09 20.61
N PRO A 232 27.54 -12.98 20.14
CA PRO A 232 27.52 -12.25 18.85
C PRO A 232 28.97 -12.07 18.30
N ASP A 233 29.37 -11.33 17.26
CA ASP A 233 29.03 -10.00 16.71
C ASP A 233 29.54 -9.93 15.25
N ASP A 234 28.80 -9.27 14.36
CA ASP A 234 29.29 -8.12 13.59
C ASP A 234 28.31 -7.73 12.46
N PHE A 235 27.76 -6.52 12.64
CA PHE A 235 27.06 -5.57 11.76
C PHE A 235 26.60 -5.97 10.34
#